data_AF-A0A453MHD1-F1
#
_entry.id   AF-A0A453MHD1-F1
#
_cell.length_a   1.000
_cell.length_b   1.000
_cell.length_c   1.000
_cell.angle_alpha   90.00
_cell.angle_beta   90.00
_cell.angle_gamma   90.00
#
_symmetry.space_group_name_H-M   'P 1'
#
loop_
_entity.id
_entity.type
_entity.pdbx_description
1 polymer ?
#
loop_
_entity_poly.entity_id
_entity_poly.type
_entity_poly.pdbx_seq_one_letter_code
_entity_poly.pdbx_strand_id
1 'polypeptide(L)'
;GVFGREGVAPASAHHCLVLGAGDGLSVWNRSSAQLRFVLAAGQPLNEPVVQQGLFVMNSRAQIQQAMQDYYYGHNGFEKASQWSSA
;
A
#
# COMPACT_ATOMS: atom_id res chain seq x y z
N GLY A 1 16.61 -11.39 7.32
CA GLY A 1 17.61 -10.33 7.53
C GLY A 1 17.40 -9.71 8.90
N VAL A 2 18.39 -9.03 9.44
CA VAL A 2 18.23 -8.18 10.64
C VAL A 2 18.04 -6.76 10.15
N PHE A 3 16.98 -6.07 10.59
CA PHE A 3 16.59 -4.74 10.13
C PHE A 3 16.61 -3.75 11.31
N GLY A 4 17.17 -2.57 11.11
CA GLY A 4 17.23 -1.51 12.13
C GLY A 4 18.51 -1.58 12.96
N ARG A 5 18.46 -2.20 14.14
CA ARG A 5 19.61 -2.31 15.05
C ARG A 5 20.21 -3.70 15.04
N GLU A 6 21.53 -3.77 15.20
CA GLU A 6 22.23 -5.03 15.37
C GLU A 6 21.83 -5.69 16.71
N GLY A 7 21.49 -6.98 16.69
CA GLY A 7 21.00 -7.72 17.87
C GLY A 7 19.48 -7.84 17.99
N VAL A 8 18.70 -7.19 17.10
CA VAL A 8 17.26 -7.45 16.98
C VAL A 8 17.03 -8.82 16.32
N ALA A 9 15.93 -9.48 16.70
CA ALA A 9 15.53 -10.75 16.09
C ALA A 9 15.45 -10.62 14.56
N PRO A 10 15.97 -11.59 13.80
CA PRO A 10 15.90 -11.57 12.35
C PRO A 10 14.44 -11.71 11.87
N ALA A 11 14.09 -10.99 10.81
CA ALA A 11 12.85 -11.21 10.08
C ALA A 11 13.03 -12.23 8.95
N SER A 12 12.08 -13.14 8.83
CA SER A 12 11.97 -14.10 7.72
C SER A 12 11.21 -13.49 6.55
N ALA A 13 11.18 -14.19 5.41
CA ALA A 13 10.43 -13.75 4.24
C ALA A 13 8.92 -13.62 4.53
N HIS A 14 8.20 -12.88 3.68
CA HIS A 14 6.73 -12.71 3.74
C HIS A 14 6.22 -11.90 4.95
N HIS A 15 7.08 -11.05 5.52
CA HIS A 15 6.72 -10.15 6.61
C HIS A 15 6.75 -8.70 6.14
N CYS A 16 5.79 -7.89 6.63
CA CYS A 16 5.81 -6.45 6.52
C CYS A 16 6.30 -5.87 7.85
N LEU A 17 7.45 -5.19 7.85
CA LEU A 17 8.01 -4.55 9.03
C LEU A 17 7.67 -3.05 8.99
N VAL A 18 6.92 -2.58 9.98
CA VAL A 18 6.68 -1.15 10.17
C VAL A 18 7.87 -0.54 10.88
N LEU A 19 8.52 0.43 10.23
CA LEU A 19 9.69 1.12 10.76
C LEU A 19 9.27 2.38 11.52
N GLY A 20 9.98 2.69 12.60
CA GLY A 20 9.79 3.92 13.36
C GLY A 20 10.49 5.12 12.73
N ALA A 21 10.41 6.27 13.40
CA ALA A 21 11.13 7.48 13.01
C ALA A 21 12.65 7.28 13.03
N GLY A 22 13.33 7.91 12.08
CA GLY A 22 14.78 7.92 11.93
C GLY A 22 15.21 8.34 10.53
N ASP A 23 16.50 8.61 10.36
CA ASP A 23 17.04 9.15 9.09
C ASP A 23 17.57 8.06 8.14
N GLY A 24 17.45 6.79 8.53
CA GLY A 24 17.92 5.68 7.72
C GLY A 24 17.61 4.30 8.30
N LEU A 25 17.87 3.27 7.49
CA LEU A 25 17.70 1.86 7.83
C LEU A 25 19.00 1.10 7.58
N SER A 26 19.56 0.49 8.62
CA SER A 26 20.63 -0.48 8.49
C SER A 26 20.07 -1.90 8.36
N VAL A 27 20.68 -2.73 7.50
CA VAL A 27 20.24 -4.10 7.24
C VAL A 27 21.45 -5.02 7.19
N TRP A 28 21.36 -6.17 7.88
CA TRP A 28 22.38 -7.20 7.88
C TRP A 28 21.82 -8.53 7.40
N ASN A 29 22.54 -9.17 6.46
CA ASN A 29 22.30 -10.55 6.08
C ASN A 29 23.34 -11.46 6.75
N ARG A 30 22.93 -12.16 7.80
CA ARG A 30 23.78 -13.15 8.50
C ARG A 30 23.56 -14.59 8.02
N SER A 31 22.78 -14.77 6.95
CA SER A 31 22.56 -16.06 6.30
C SER A 31 23.44 -16.20 5.07
N SER A 32 23.75 -17.44 4.70
CA SER A 32 24.38 -17.75 3.41
C SER A 32 23.43 -17.58 2.21
N ALA A 33 22.11 -17.55 2.45
CA ALA A 33 21.12 -17.32 1.41
C ALA A 33 21.04 -15.83 1.04
N GLN A 34 20.69 -15.54 -0.22
CA GLN A 34 20.48 -14.17 -0.68
C GLN A 34 19.26 -13.55 0.02
N LEU A 35 19.46 -12.35 0.60
CA LEU A 35 18.38 -11.54 1.15
C LEU A 35 17.79 -10.65 0.06
N ARG A 36 16.49 -10.78 -0.21
CA ARG A 36 15.72 -9.90 -1.11
C ARG A 36 14.57 -9.27 -0.34
N PHE A 37 14.42 -7.96 -0.46
CA PHE A 37 13.36 -7.19 0.19
C PHE A 37 13.07 -5.92 -0.59
N VAL A 38 11.93 -5.29 -0.31
CA VAL A 38 11.56 -3.97 -0.80
C VAL A 38 11.49 -3.02 0.40
N LEU A 39 12.00 -1.81 0.23
CA LEU A 39 11.82 -0.72 1.17
C LEU A 39 10.88 0.31 0.54
N ALA A 40 9.75 0.56 1.21
CA ALA A 40 8.78 1.58 0.82
C ALA A 40 8.68 2.64 1.92
N ALA A 41 8.78 3.91 1.53
CA ALA A 41 8.63 5.06 2.40
C ALA A 41 7.91 6.18 1.63
N GLY A 42 7.14 7.00 2.34
CA GLY A 42 6.40 8.11 1.75
C GLY A 42 6.00 9.12 2.81
N GLN A 43 5.80 10.37 2.39
CA GLN A 43 5.28 11.41 3.26
C GLN A 43 3.79 11.14 3.52
N PRO A 44 3.32 11.11 4.78
CA PRO A 44 1.90 11.04 5.07
C PRO A 44 1.15 12.24 4.46
N LEU A 45 0.09 11.97 3.70
CA LEU A 45 -0.76 13.02 3.11
C LEU A 45 -1.56 13.79 4.17
N ASN A 46 -1.78 13.18 5.34
CA ASN A 46 -2.58 13.75 6.43
C ASN A 46 -4.02 14.11 6.04
N GLU A 47 -4.59 13.38 5.07
CA GLU A 47 -5.98 13.52 4.65
C GLU A 47 -6.83 12.36 5.18
N PRO A 48 -8.15 12.54 5.35
CA PRO A 48 -9.02 11.44 5.70
C PRO A 48 -8.98 10.34 4.64
N VAL A 49 -8.99 9.09 5.08
CA VAL A 49 -9.05 7.90 4.22
C VAL A 49 -10.38 7.20 4.48
N VAL A 50 -11.28 7.24 3.50
CA VAL A 50 -12.54 6.50 3.52
C VAL A 50 -12.49 5.49 2.38
N GLN A 51 -12.57 4.20 2.72
CA GLN A 51 -12.50 3.10 1.75
C GLN A 51 -13.80 2.29 1.75
N GLN A 52 -14.28 1.97 0.55
CA GLN A 52 -15.34 0.97 0.34
C GLN A 52 -15.04 0.15 -0.91
N GLY A 53 -14.72 -1.13 -0.71
CA GLY A 53 -14.33 -2.02 -1.81
C GLY A 53 -13.12 -1.48 -2.57
N LEU A 54 -13.32 -1.24 -3.87
CA LEU A 54 -12.28 -0.80 -4.81
C LEU A 54 -12.05 0.72 -4.81
N PHE A 55 -12.85 1.48 -4.07
CA PHE A 55 -12.77 2.95 -4.07
C PHE A 55 -12.22 3.46 -2.74
N VAL A 56 -11.29 4.42 -2.83
CA VAL A 56 -10.71 5.16 -1.70
C VAL A 56 -10.86 6.65 -2.00
N MET A 57 -11.53 7.39 -1.11
CA MET A 57 -11.78 8.83 -1.23
C MET A 57 -11.60 9.51 0.14
N ASN A 58 -11.72 10.84 0.21
CA ASN A 58 -11.58 11.59 1.46
C ASN A 58 -12.88 11.71 2.27
N SER A 59 -14.03 11.29 1.75
CA SER A 59 -15.32 11.38 2.43
C SER A 59 -16.33 10.30 2.03
N ARG A 60 -17.32 10.04 2.89
CA ARG A 60 -18.40 9.08 2.60
C ARG A 60 -19.25 9.49 1.40
N ALA A 61 -19.51 10.79 1.23
CA ALA A 61 -20.27 11.31 0.09
C ALA A 61 -19.54 11.05 -1.24
N GLN A 62 -18.21 11.26 -1.29
CA GLN A 62 -17.40 10.95 -2.47
C GLN A 62 -17.38 9.45 -2.78
N ILE A 63 -17.36 8.58 -1.77
CA ILE A 63 -17.51 7.13 -1.98
C ILE A 63 -18.86 6.80 -2.63
N GLN A 64 -19.96 7.37 -2.11
CA GLN A 64 -21.28 7.15 -2.68
C GLN A 64 -21.36 7.60 -4.15
N GLN A 65 -20.78 8.77 -4.45
CA GLN A 65 -20.68 9.27 -5.82
C GLN A 65 -19.85 8.32 -6.72
N ALA A 66 -18.66 7.90 -6.27
CA ALA A 66 -17.80 7.02 -7.06
C ALA A 66 -18.45 5.67 -7.36
N MET A 67 -19.20 5.11 -6.40
CA MET A 67 -19.99 3.90 -6.63
C MET A 67 -21.11 4.12 -7.64
N GLN A 68 -21.84 5.24 -7.53
CA GLN A 68 -22.87 5.62 -8.49
C GLN A 68 -22.29 5.77 -9.91
N ASP A 69 -21.16 6.46 -10.02
CA ASP A 69 -20.45 6.68 -11.27
C ASP A 69 -19.98 5.36 -11.90
N TYR A 70 -19.47 4.44 -11.09
CA TYR A 70 -19.11 3.10 -11.55
C TYR A 70 -20.33 2.31 -12.05
N TYR A 71 -21.44 2.29 -11.28
CA TYR A 71 -22.63 1.51 -11.65
C TYR A 71 -23.33 2.04 -12.91
N TYR A 72 -23.32 3.35 -13.11
CA TYR A 72 -23.98 3.97 -14.27
C TYR A 72 -23.03 4.33 -15.41
N GLY A 73 -21.72 4.09 -15.25
CA GLY A 73 -20.72 4.38 -16.29
C GLY A 73 -20.55 5.87 -16.54
N HIS A 74 -20.31 6.66 -15.50
CA HIS A 74 -20.12 8.11 -15.56
C HIS A 74 -18.77 8.52 -14.98
N ASN A 75 -18.38 9.78 -15.21
CA ASN A 75 -17.23 10.45 -14.60
C ASN A 75 -15.93 9.63 -14.62
N GLY A 76 -15.60 9.04 -15.77
CA GLY A 76 -14.40 8.22 -15.97
C GLY A 76 -14.66 6.71 -16.09
N PHE A 77 -15.88 6.25 -15.84
CA PHE A 77 -16.28 4.84 -15.99
C PHE A 77 -17.10 4.56 -17.27
N GLU A 78 -17.14 5.47 -18.24
CA GLU A 78 -18.01 5.38 -19.43
C GLU A 78 -17.76 4.12 -20.27
N LYS A 79 -16.53 3.59 -20.22
CA LYS A 79 -16.14 2.38 -20.96
C LYS A 79 -16.43 1.08 -20.21
N ALA A 80 -16.85 1.13 -18.95
CA ALA A 80 -17.01 -0.06 -18.12
C ALA A 80 -18.10 -1.02 -18.64
N SER A 81 -19.19 -0.49 -19.20
CA SER A 81 -20.35 -1.29 -19.63
C SER A 81 -20.10 -2.15 -20.86
N GLN A 82 -19.13 -1.79 -21.70
CA GLN A 82 -18.81 -2.48 -22.96
C GLN A 82 -17.45 -3.20 -22.91
N TRP A 83 -16.73 -3.07 -21.79
CA TRP A 83 -15.40 -3.63 -21.65
C TRP A 83 -15.46 -5.07 -21.15
N SER A 84 -14.68 -5.93 -21.83
CA SER A 84 -14.29 -7.24 -21.34
C SER A 84 -12.79 -7.40 -21.60
N SER A 85 -12.07 -8.06 -20.69
CA SER A 85 -10.76 -8.58 -21.02
C SER A 85 -10.88 -9.72 -22.03
N ALA A 86 -9.82 -9.91 -22.85
CA ALA A 86 -9.70 -11.03 -23.78
C ALA A 86 -9.55 -12.37 -23.07
#